data_AF-A0AAJ1L9F4-F1
#
_entry.id   AF-A0AAJ1L9F4-F1
#
_cell.length_a   1.000
_cell.length_b   1.000
_cell.length_c   1.000
_cell.angle_alpha   90.00
_cell.angle_beta   90.00
_cell.angle_gamma   90.00
#
_symmetry.space_group_name_H-M   'P 1'
#
loop_
_entity.id
_entity.type
_entity.pdbx_description
1 polymer ?
#
loop_
_entity_poly.entity_id
_entity_poly.type
_entity_poly.pdbx_seq_one_letter_code
_entity_poly.pdbx_strand_id
1 'polypeptide(L)'
;MNSHNLIIENMDNPHELERMYRKDPKAFKKSFSQAWEQNPDSQVLGIWYERLHFKEKGNTRKSSLIQKGFLFMGMLAILAGLSTRIIFHFVEQEAIAPINLAFGIIPFIAAYFVYNNTPKKSIIYSLAALFLISGLYLNMLPLNDKDSIILAYLHLPIFLWVLVGLAFTGNEYSKGSTRLAYIKFNLEYCILYASMAVSGMILAVFTMRLFSFVDLDIGEFYFSNVVLFGAAALAIVAAYLVSMNLKFAKNITPYIAKIFSPLVLITLLIYLITVIWVGKNPFLDRNFLMVFNGILLVVLAVTIFSIVESDSDEKKNISDYINFVLIVLALIIDSVALSAIVFRLSSYGITPNRLAVLGVNILIWANLIWIMLSYMRFLQNKSGPLPIQDAVTKYLPIYGLWAAFVIFTFPILFN
;
A
#
# COMPACT_ATOMS: atom_id res chain seq x y z
N MET A 1 42.89 -21.21 -43.24
CA MET A 1 42.66 -21.39 -41.79
C MET A 1 41.15 -21.44 -41.58
N ASN A 2 40.58 -22.63 -41.39
CA ASN A 2 39.16 -22.80 -41.08
C ASN A 2 38.91 -22.28 -39.67
N SER A 3 38.27 -21.13 -39.55
CA SER A 3 37.73 -20.65 -38.28
C SER A 3 36.69 -21.67 -37.79
N HIS A 4 37.03 -22.47 -36.77
CA HIS A 4 36.10 -23.41 -36.14
C HIS A 4 34.93 -22.63 -35.55
N ASN A 5 33.81 -22.63 -36.25
CA ASN A 5 32.60 -22.00 -35.77
C ASN A 5 31.65 -23.07 -35.26
N LEU A 6 31.62 -23.23 -33.93
CA LEU A 6 30.78 -24.19 -33.23
C LEU A 6 29.27 -24.00 -33.53
N ILE A 7 28.86 -22.80 -33.99
CA ILE A 7 27.48 -22.53 -34.43
C ILE A 7 27.16 -23.25 -35.75
N ILE A 8 28.14 -23.35 -36.66
CA ILE A 8 27.98 -24.04 -37.93
C ILE A 8 27.91 -25.56 -37.70
N GLU A 9 28.73 -26.09 -36.80
CA GLU A 9 28.73 -27.52 -36.43
C GLU A 9 27.42 -27.97 -35.77
N ASN A 10 26.71 -27.05 -35.10
CA ASN A 10 25.47 -27.33 -34.38
C ASN A 10 24.25 -26.67 -35.02
N MET A 11 24.32 -26.33 -36.31
CA MET A 11 23.29 -25.57 -37.01
C MET A 11 21.92 -26.27 -36.99
N ASP A 12 21.89 -27.60 -37.00
CA ASP A 12 20.68 -28.42 -36.95
C ASP A 12 20.30 -28.87 -35.53
N ASN A 13 20.98 -28.35 -34.50
CA ASN A 13 20.72 -28.67 -33.09
C ASN A 13 20.26 -27.43 -32.31
N PRO A 14 18.94 -27.12 -32.32
CA PRO A 14 18.39 -25.95 -31.63
C PRO A 14 18.70 -25.90 -30.13
N HIS A 15 18.83 -27.06 -29.48
CA HIS A 15 19.10 -27.14 -28.05
C HIS A 15 20.50 -26.62 -27.70
N GLU A 16 21.52 -27.03 -28.46
CA GLU A 16 22.90 -26.58 -28.25
C GLU A 16 23.07 -25.11 -28.63
N LEU A 17 22.42 -24.64 -29.70
CA LEU A 17 22.42 -23.21 -30.04
C LEU A 17 21.84 -22.34 -28.91
N GLU A 18 20.71 -22.75 -28.30
CA GLU A 18 20.13 -22.04 -27.14
C GLU A 18 21.06 -22.11 -25.93
N ARG A 19 21.67 -23.28 -25.65
CA ARG A 19 22.62 -23.44 -24.55
C ARG A 19 23.84 -22.54 -24.71
N MET A 20 24.41 -22.45 -25.92
CA MET A 20 25.53 -21.56 -26.23
C MET A 20 25.15 -20.08 -26.06
N TYR A 21 23.97 -19.68 -26.55
CA TYR A 21 23.45 -18.33 -26.36
C TYR A 21 23.23 -17.98 -24.88
N ARG A 22 22.68 -18.91 -24.07
CA ARG A 22 22.46 -18.70 -22.63
C ARG A 22 23.74 -18.62 -21.83
N LYS A 23 24.76 -19.38 -22.23
CA LYS A 23 26.07 -19.42 -21.57
C LYS A 23 26.85 -18.12 -21.78
N ASP A 24 26.91 -17.63 -23.02
CA ASP A 24 27.56 -16.35 -23.33
C ASP A 24 26.89 -15.66 -24.54
N PRO A 25 25.92 -14.76 -24.30
CA PRO A 25 25.20 -14.06 -25.36
C PRO A 25 26.10 -13.18 -26.26
N LYS A 26 27.21 -12.65 -25.72
CA LYS A 26 28.09 -11.73 -26.46
C LYS A 26 29.00 -12.53 -27.41
N ALA A 27 29.61 -13.61 -26.92
CA ALA A 27 30.43 -14.49 -27.74
C ALA A 27 29.61 -15.19 -28.84
N PHE A 28 28.37 -15.60 -28.51
CA PHE A 28 27.44 -16.18 -29.48
C PHE A 28 27.13 -15.20 -30.61
N LYS A 29 26.73 -13.95 -30.30
CA LYS A 29 26.45 -12.93 -31.32
C LYS A 29 27.64 -12.67 -32.25
N LYS A 30 28.85 -12.61 -31.71
CA LYS A 30 30.08 -12.39 -32.49
C LYS A 30 30.36 -13.55 -33.47
N SER A 31 30.18 -14.78 -33.01
CA SER A 31 30.40 -15.99 -33.83
C SER A 31 29.25 -16.21 -34.82
N PHE A 32 28.04 -15.77 -34.47
CA PHE A 32 26.84 -15.89 -35.28
C PHE A 32 26.94 -15.08 -36.58
N SER A 33 27.53 -13.87 -36.55
CA SER A 33 27.73 -13.06 -37.76
C SER A 33 28.52 -13.83 -38.84
N GLN A 34 29.57 -14.54 -38.44
CA GLN A 34 30.37 -15.37 -39.35
C GLN A 34 29.60 -16.62 -39.83
N ALA A 35 28.80 -17.24 -38.97
CA ALA A 35 27.97 -18.40 -39.35
C ALA A 35 26.88 -18.03 -40.35
N TRP A 36 26.28 -16.85 -40.19
CA TRP A 36 25.23 -16.32 -41.06
C TRP A 36 25.75 -15.94 -42.44
N GLU A 37 26.91 -15.29 -42.52
CA GLU A 37 27.56 -14.95 -43.80
C GLU A 37 27.94 -16.20 -44.62
N GLN A 38 28.30 -17.30 -43.96
CA GLN A 38 28.69 -18.55 -44.62
C GLN A 38 27.51 -19.43 -45.03
N ASN A 39 26.35 -19.33 -44.34
CA ASN A 39 25.17 -20.16 -44.58
C ASN A 39 23.86 -19.34 -44.54
N PRO A 40 23.67 -18.39 -45.47
CA PRO A 40 22.49 -17.51 -45.47
C PRO A 40 21.17 -18.25 -45.74
N ASP A 41 21.22 -19.41 -46.40
CA ASP A 41 20.03 -20.20 -46.75
C ASP A 41 19.51 -21.08 -45.60
N SER A 42 20.21 -21.11 -44.47
CA SER A 42 19.79 -21.92 -43.31
C SER A 42 18.58 -21.30 -42.61
N GLN A 43 17.48 -22.06 -42.56
CA GLN A 43 16.26 -21.65 -41.87
C GLN A 43 16.47 -21.43 -40.36
N VAL A 44 17.29 -22.27 -39.72
CA VAL A 44 17.57 -22.15 -38.27
C VAL A 44 18.36 -20.87 -37.99
N LEU A 45 19.40 -20.57 -38.78
CA LEU A 45 20.13 -19.33 -38.63
C LEU A 45 19.26 -18.12 -38.99
N GLY A 46 18.33 -18.23 -39.96
CA GLY A 46 17.39 -17.14 -40.28
C GLY A 46 16.49 -16.79 -39.09
N ILE A 47 15.99 -17.79 -38.37
CA ILE A 47 15.22 -17.58 -37.13
C ILE A 47 16.08 -16.91 -36.05
N TRP A 48 17.34 -17.33 -35.90
CA TRP A 48 18.28 -16.71 -34.96
C TRP A 48 18.67 -15.29 -35.36
N TYR A 49 18.79 -15.00 -36.66
CA TYR A 49 19.09 -13.68 -37.17
C TYR A 49 17.97 -12.72 -36.77
N GLU A 50 16.72 -13.08 -37.04
CA GLU A 50 15.56 -12.34 -36.56
C GLU A 50 15.57 -12.27 -35.03
N ARG A 51 15.72 -13.36 -34.28
CA ARG A 51 15.74 -13.31 -32.80
C ARG A 51 16.80 -12.36 -32.22
N LEU A 52 17.97 -12.24 -32.84
CA LEU A 52 19.09 -11.41 -32.38
C LEU A 52 18.99 -9.95 -32.83
N HIS A 53 18.39 -9.69 -34.01
CA HIS A 53 18.35 -8.39 -34.66
C HIS A 53 16.95 -7.77 -34.72
N PHE A 54 15.92 -8.52 -34.32
CA PHE A 54 14.54 -8.07 -34.26
C PHE A 54 14.46 -6.89 -33.28
N LYS A 55 14.39 -5.71 -33.86
CA LYS A 55 13.93 -4.51 -33.19
C LYS A 55 12.44 -4.46 -33.46
N GLU A 56 11.67 -4.90 -32.48
CA GLU A 56 10.24 -4.61 -32.43
C GLU A 56 10.07 -3.13 -32.79
N LYS A 57 9.33 -2.82 -33.88
CA LYS A 57 9.08 -1.42 -34.26
C LYS A 57 8.53 -0.74 -33.03
N GLY A 58 9.40 0.01 -32.35
CA GLY A 58 9.14 0.52 -31.02
C GLY A 58 7.79 1.20 -31.07
N ASN A 59 6.85 0.71 -30.29
CA ASN A 59 5.46 1.14 -30.32
C ASN A 59 5.43 2.63 -29.92
N THR A 60 5.63 3.52 -30.90
CA THR A 60 5.90 4.96 -30.70
C THR A 60 4.80 5.62 -29.89
N ARG A 61 3.58 5.10 -30.05
CA ARG A 61 2.39 5.45 -29.27
C ARG A 61 2.51 5.09 -27.79
N LYS A 62 3.05 3.91 -27.45
CA LYS A 62 3.28 3.49 -26.06
C LYS A 62 4.40 4.30 -25.40
N SER A 63 5.48 4.59 -26.13
CA SER A 63 6.56 5.47 -25.66
C SER A 63 6.05 6.90 -25.40
N SER A 64 5.23 7.44 -26.31
CA SER A 64 4.63 8.77 -26.16
C SER A 64 3.66 8.85 -24.97
N LEU A 65 2.87 7.81 -24.72
CA LEU A 65 1.97 7.74 -23.56
C LEU A 65 2.74 7.68 -22.23
N ILE A 66 3.81 6.89 -22.17
CA ILE A 66 4.69 6.83 -20.98
C ILE A 66 5.32 8.21 -20.72
N GLN A 67 5.78 8.90 -21.77
CA GLN A 67 6.35 10.24 -21.67
C GLN A 67 5.33 11.28 -21.18
N LYS A 68 4.09 11.26 -21.71
CA LYS A 68 3.01 12.14 -21.23
C LYS A 68 2.65 11.84 -19.77
N GLY A 69 2.54 10.57 -19.40
CA GLY A 69 2.26 10.15 -18.03
C GLY A 69 3.38 10.55 -17.07
N PHE A 70 4.64 10.47 -17.49
CA PHE A 70 5.80 10.91 -16.70
C PHE A 70 5.78 12.42 -16.48
N LEU A 71 5.52 13.22 -17.52
CA LEU A 71 5.43 14.68 -17.40
C LEU A 71 4.27 15.09 -16.49
N PHE A 72 3.10 14.46 -16.64
CA PHE A 72 1.94 14.75 -15.80
C PHE A 72 2.20 14.37 -14.33
N MET A 73 2.81 13.20 -14.09
CA MET A 73 3.26 12.80 -12.74
C MET A 73 4.25 13.81 -12.17
N GLY A 74 5.26 14.24 -12.95
CA GLY A 74 6.27 15.21 -12.50
C GLY A 74 5.65 16.54 -12.12
N MET A 75 4.66 17.02 -12.89
CA MET A 75 3.88 18.21 -12.56
C MET A 75 3.14 18.04 -11.21
N LEU A 76 2.44 16.91 -11.02
CA LEU A 76 1.74 16.64 -9.76
C LEU A 76 2.69 16.50 -8.57
N ALA A 77 3.87 15.90 -8.77
CA ALA A 77 4.89 15.76 -7.72
C ALA A 77 5.44 17.12 -7.27
N ILE A 78 5.69 18.03 -8.22
CA ILE A 78 6.11 19.41 -7.90
C ILE A 78 4.98 20.15 -7.17
N LEU A 79 3.74 20.05 -7.65
CA LEU A 79 2.60 20.69 -6.99
C LEU A 79 2.38 20.15 -5.58
N ALA A 80 2.49 18.83 -5.37
CA ALA A 80 2.40 18.23 -4.04
C ALA A 80 3.50 18.72 -3.10
N GLY A 81 4.74 18.81 -3.59
CA GLY A 81 5.86 19.37 -2.83
C GLY A 81 5.64 20.84 -2.44
N LEU A 82 5.23 21.68 -3.38
CA LEU A 82 4.94 23.10 -3.14
C LEU A 82 3.76 23.28 -2.17
N SER A 83 2.66 22.57 -2.39
CA SER A 83 1.49 22.62 -1.52
C SER A 83 1.82 22.17 -0.10
N THR A 84 2.57 21.08 0.05
CA THR A 84 3.01 20.60 1.38
C THR A 84 3.89 21.63 2.08
N ARG A 85 4.81 22.30 1.36
CA ARG A 85 5.64 23.36 1.93
C ARG A 85 4.82 24.55 2.42
N ILE A 86 3.85 25.01 1.61
CA ILE A 86 2.96 26.12 1.94
C ILE A 86 2.12 25.77 3.17
N ILE A 87 1.52 24.57 3.19
CA ILE A 87 0.74 24.10 4.34
C ILE A 87 1.62 24.03 5.59
N PHE A 88 2.83 23.49 5.48
CA PHE A 88 3.76 23.40 6.60
C PHE A 88 4.10 24.77 7.19
N HIS A 89 4.25 25.80 6.36
CA HIS A 89 4.44 27.17 6.86
C HIS A 89 3.28 27.64 7.75
N PHE A 90 2.03 27.38 7.37
CA PHE A 90 0.87 27.69 8.22
C PHE A 90 0.80 26.83 9.48
N VAL A 91 1.30 25.59 9.42
CA VAL A 91 1.43 24.71 10.60
C VAL A 91 2.48 25.26 11.58
N GLU A 92 3.63 25.72 11.09
CA GLU A 92 4.68 26.36 11.92
C GLU A 92 4.18 27.62 12.63
N GLN A 93 3.23 28.34 12.02
CA GLN A 93 2.59 29.52 12.63
C GLN A 93 1.42 29.16 13.56
N GLU A 94 1.19 27.87 13.83
CA GLU A 94 0.05 27.38 14.62
C GLU A 94 -1.31 27.88 14.09
N ALA A 95 -1.39 28.24 12.81
CA ALA A 95 -2.63 28.73 12.19
C ALA A 95 -3.56 27.58 11.79
N ILE A 96 -2.99 26.40 11.52
CA ILE A 96 -3.71 25.19 11.12
C ILE A 96 -3.09 23.94 11.75
N ALA A 97 -3.88 22.87 11.86
CA ALA A 97 -3.43 21.62 12.45
C ALA A 97 -2.38 20.90 11.57
N PRO A 98 -1.35 20.25 12.14
CA PRO A 98 -0.33 19.51 11.38
C PRO A 98 -0.90 18.44 10.44
N ILE A 99 -2.05 17.86 10.77
CA ILE A 99 -2.73 16.86 9.94
C ILE A 99 -3.14 17.39 8.56
N ASN A 100 -3.22 18.72 8.38
CA ASN A 100 -3.48 19.34 7.08
C ASN A 100 -2.42 19.01 6.03
N LEU A 101 -1.21 18.59 6.43
CA LEU A 101 -0.18 18.14 5.51
C LEU A 101 -0.65 16.99 4.61
N ALA A 102 -1.62 16.18 5.06
CA ALA A 102 -2.24 15.14 4.23
C ALA A 102 -2.88 15.72 2.95
N PHE A 103 -3.45 16.93 3.00
CA PHE A 103 -4.01 17.61 1.83
C PHE A 103 -2.94 18.12 0.86
N GLY A 104 -1.69 18.22 1.28
CA GLY A 104 -0.56 18.51 0.40
C GLY A 104 -0.19 17.36 -0.54
N ILE A 105 -0.66 16.14 -0.26
CA ILE A 105 -0.25 14.92 -0.99
C ILE A 105 -1.46 14.18 -1.56
N ILE A 106 -2.45 13.88 -0.72
CA ILE A 106 -3.52 12.94 -1.03
C ILE A 106 -4.40 13.38 -2.23
N PRO A 107 -4.81 14.66 -2.35
CA PRO A 107 -5.57 15.14 -3.51
C PRO A 107 -4.81 14.97 -4.83
N PHE A 108 -3.49 15.09 -4.84
CA PHE A 108 -2.67 14.93 -6.04
C PHE A 108 -2.55 13.46 -6.46
N ILE A 109 -2.48 12.52 -5.51
CA ILE A 109 -2.59 11.09 -5.79
C ILE A 109 -3.97 10.77 -6.38
N ALA A 110 -5.04 11.32 -5.81
CA ALA A 110 -6.39 11.15 -6.35
C ALA A 110 -6.51 11.73 -7.77
N ALA A 111 -5.96 12.92 -8.02
CA ALA A 111 -5.93 13.55 -9.34
C ALA A 111 -5.16 12.70 -10.37
N TYR A 112 -4.05 12.08 -9.95
CA TYR A 112 -3.30 11.13 -10.78
C TYR A 112 -4.17 9.96 -11.25
N PHE A 113 -4.93 9.34 -10.34
CA PHE A 113 -5.82 8.22 -10.72
C PHE A 113 -6.99 8.66 -11.59
N VAL A 114 -7.60 9.81 -11.29
CA VAL A 114 -8.68 10.39 -12.10
C VAL A 114 -8.19 10.69 -13.52
N TYR A 115 -6.95 11.16 -13.68
CA TYR A 115 -6.38 11.40 -15.01
C TYR A 115 -6.15 10.11 -15.81
N ASN A 116 -5.60 9.08 -15.17
CA ASN A 116 -5.32 7.82 -15.84
C ASN A 116 -6.59 7.02 -16.18
N ASN A 117 -7.61 7.08 -15.32
CA ASN A 117 -8.87 6.36 -15.46
C ASN A 117 -10.05 7.32 -15.24
N THR A 118 -10.33 8.16 -16.24
CA THR A 118 -11.34 9.23 -16.14
C THR A 118 -12.73 8.69 -15.77
N PRO A 119 -13.23 8.95 -14.55
CA PRO A 119 -14.53 8.46 -14.11
C PRO A 119 -15.64 9.39 -14.61
N LYS A 120 -16.90 8.98 -14.38
CA LYS A 120 -18.06 9.83 -14.65
C LYS A 120 -17.96 11.14 -13.87
N LYS A 121 -18.47 12.24 -14.45
CA LYS A 121 -18.47 13.57 -13.84
C LYS A 121 -19.04 13.59 -12.42
N SER A 122 -20.06 12.78 -12.12
CA SER A 122 -20.64 12.65 -10.77
C SER A 122 -19.60 12.21 -9.73
N ILE A 123 -18.70 11.28 -10.06
CA ILE A 123 -17.64 10.83 -9.16
C ILE A 123 -16.59 11.93 -8.97
N ILE A 124 -16.22 12.64 -10.04
CA ILE A 124 -15.28 13.76 -9.98
C ILE A 124 -15.84 14.87 -9.07
N TYR A 125 -17.09 15.26 -9.25
CA TYR A 125 -17.73 16.27 -8.40
C TYR A 125 -17.88 15.80 -6.96
N SER A 126 -18.19 14.52 -6.73
CA SER A 126 -18.24 13.95 -5.38
C SER A 126 -16.87 13.97 -4.69
N LEU A 127 -15.80 13.56 -5.38
CA LEU A 127 -14.44 13.62 -4.85
C LEU A 127 -14.05 15.06 -4.51
N ALA A 128 -14.25 16.00 -5.45
CA ALA A 128 -13.96 17.41 -5.22
C ALA A 128 -14.73 17.97 -4.02
N ALA A 129 -16.02 17.67 -3.91
CA ALA A 129 -16.84 18.08 -2.79
C ALA A 129 -16.37 17.48 -1.46
N LEU A 130 -16.05 16.17 -1.40
CA LEU A 130 -15.63 15.51 -0.17
C LEU A 130 -14.25 15.99 0.31
N PHE A 131 -13.30 16.22 -0.60
CA PHE A 131 -12.01 16.84 -0.25
C PHE A 131 -12.20 18.28 0.26
N LEU A 132 -13.05 19.07 -0.39
CA LEU A 132 -13.30 20.45 0.00
C LEU A 132 -14.03 20.54 1.34
N ILE A 133 -15.07 19.73 1.55
CA ILE A 133 -15.84 19.68 2.81
C ILE A 133 -14.93 19.23 3.95
N SER A 134 -14.15 18.16 3.77
CA SER A 134 -13.22 17.69 4.81
C SER A 134 -12.13 18.72 5.12
N GLY A 135 -11.55 19.36 4.11
CA GLY A 135 -10.57 20.42 4.29
C GLY A 135 -11.13 21.63 5.01
N LEU A 136 -12.29 22.15 4.58
CA LEU A 136 -12.93 23.30 5.25
C LEU A 136 -13.34 22.97 6.68
N TYR A 137 -14.02 21.84 6.89
CA TYR A 137 -14.48 21.42 8.22
C TYR A 137 -13.32 21.29 9.20
N LEU A 138 -12.23 20.65 8.78
CA LEU A 138 -11.04 20.46 9.59
C LEU A 138 -10.39 21.79 10.02
N ASN A 139 -10.41 22.80 9.15
CA ASN A 139 -9.89 24.14 9.45
C ASN A 139 -10.86 25.00 10.26
N MET A 140 -12.13 24.60 10.40
CA MET A 140 -13.09 25.23 11.32
C MET A 140 -13.00 24.68 12.74
N LEU A 141 -12.35 23.52 12.94
CA LEU A 141 -12.15 22.97 14.27
C LEU A 141 -11.14 23.81 15.05
N PRO A 142 -11.38 24.07 16.35
CA PRO A 142 -10.43 24.81 17.17
C PRO A 142 -9.15 23.98 17.35
N LEU A 143 -8.01 24.66 17.40
CA LEU A 143 -6.71 24.06 17.66
C LEU A 143 -6.54 23.87 19.17
N ASN A 144 -7.23 22.87 19.72
CA ASN A 144 -7.11 22.49 21.13
C ASN A 144 -6.97 20.98 21.28
N ASP A 145 -6.52 20.55 22.46
CA ASP A 145 -6.25 19.14 22.77
C ASP A 145 -7.49 18.37 23.22
N LYS A 146 -8.70 18.75 22.76
CA LYS A 146 -9.90 17.98 23.10
C LYS A 146 -9.86 16.61 22.43
N ASP A 147 -10.20 15.58 23.21
CA ASP A 147 -10.23 14.18 22.75
C ASP A 147 -11.04 13.99 21.45
N SER A 148 -12.16 14.71 21.28
CA SER A 148 -13.01 14.62 20.10
C SER A 148 -12.34 15.16 18.83
N ILE A 149 -11.49 16.18 18.95
CA ILE A 149 -10.76 16.79 17.84
C ILE A 149 -9.54 15.95 17.47
N ILE A 150 -8.78 15.47 18.45
CA ILE A 150 -7.68 14.52 18.24
C ILE A 150 -8.20 13.28 17.51
N LEU A 151 -9.38 12.81 17.88
CA LEU A 151 -10.00 11.66 17.25
C LEU A 151 -10.40 11.93 15.79
N ALA A 152 -10.91 13.13 15.47
CA ALA A 152 -11.17 13.54 14.09
C ALA A 152 -9.87 13.55 13.28
N TYR A 153 -8.76 14.05 13.85
CA TYR A 153 -7.45 14.03 13.20
C TYR A 153 -6.95 12.61 12.94
N LEU A 154 -7.17 11.67 13.87
CA LEU A 154 -6.77 10.27 13.73
C LEU A 154 -7.58 9.53 12.65
N HIS A 155 -8.86 9.84 12.48
CA HIS A 155 -9.73 9.18 11.49
C HIS A 155 -9.61 9.79 10.09
N LEU A 156 -9.13 11.04 9.97
CA LEU A 156 -9.01 11.74 8.70
C LEU A 156 -8.14 10.99 7.67
N PRO A 157 -6.93 10.46 7.99
CA PRO A 157 -6.15 9.69 7.03
C PRO A 157 -6.91 8.49 6.46
N ILE A 158 -7.72 7.80 7.27
CA ILE A 158 -8.53 6.65 6.85
C ILE A 158 -9.61 7.12 5.87
N PHE A 159 -10.28 8.23 6.17
CA PHE A 159 -11.28 8.81 5.28
C PHE A 159 -10.68 9.26 3.95
N LEU A 160 -9.58 10.01 3.97
CA LEU A 160 -8.88 10.47 2.76
C LEU A 160 -8.34 9.28 1.93
N TRP A 161 -7.87 8.22 2.59
CA TRP A 161 -7.48 6.98 1.94
C TRP A 161 -8.65 6.35 1.17
N VAL A 162 -9.85 6.30 1.74
CA VAL A 162 -11.04 5.80 1.02
C VAL A 162 -11.42 6.70 -0.16
N LEU A 163 -11.23 8.02 -0.08
CA LEU A 163 -11.41 8.93 -1.23
C LEU A 163 -10.43 8.62 -2.37
N VAL A 164 -9.17 8.33 -2.05
CA VAL A 164 -8.19 7.86 -3.05
C VAL A 164 -8.63 6.53 -3.65
N GLY A 165 -9.18 5.62 -2.85
CA GLY A 165 -9.78 4.37 -3.33
C GLY A 165 -10.92 4.59 -4.31
N LEU A 166 -11.78 5.59 -4.06
CA LEU A 166 -12.83 5.97 -5.00
C LEU A 166 -12.25 6.57 -6.30
N ALA A 167 -11.20 7.39 -6.20
CA ALA A 167 -10.47 7.92 -7.36
C ALA A 167 -9.79 6.82 -8.18
N PHE A 168 -9.23 5.80 -7.52
CA PHE A 168 -8.57 4.65 -8.14
C PHE A 168 -9.58 3.73 -8.85
N THR A 169 -10.68 3.40 -8.17
CA THR A 169 -11.70 2.46 -8.67
C THR A 169 -12.62 3.09 -9.70
N GLY A 170 -12.81 4.41 -9.66
CA GLY A 170 -13.60 5.18 -10.60
C GLY A 170 -15.03 4.62 -10.75
N ASN A 171 -15.46 4.40 -12.00
CA ASN A 171 -16.81 3.91 -12.30
C ASN A 171 -17.09 2.49 -11.79
N GLU A 172 -16.04 1.72 -11.48
CA GLU A 172 -16.14 0.33 -11.05
C GLU A 172 -16.03 0.18 -9.52
N TYR A 173 -16.26 1.25 -8.77
CA TYR A 173 -16.21 1.24 -7.31
C TYR A 173 -17.13 0.18 -6.65
N SER A 174 -18.16 -0.31 -7.33
CA SER A 174 -19.03 -1.39 -6.85
C SER A 174 -18.43 -2.80 -7.01
N LYS A 175 -17.43 -2.98 -7.88
CA LYS A 175 -16.82 -4.28 -8.17
C LYS A 175 -15.77 -4.64 -7.11
N GLY A 176 -15.90 -5.84 -6.52
CA GLY A 176 -14.93 -6.35 -5.53
C GLY A 176 -13.52 -6.50 -6.09
N SER A 177 -13.38 -6.92 -7.35
CA SER A 177 -12.08 -7.08 -8.02
C SER A 177 -11.29 -5.76 -8.15
N THR A 178 -11.96 -4.65 -8.43
CA THR A 178 -11.32 -3.33 -8.56
C THR A 178 -10.89 -2.79 -7.19
N ARG A 179 -11.68 -3.04 -6.14
CA ARG A 179 -11.30 -2.75 -4.75
C ARG A 179 -10.13 -3.63 -4.29
N LEU A 180 -10.09 -4.89 -4.70
CA LEU A 180 -8.97 -5.78 -4.44
C LEU A 180 -7.69 -5.24 -5.09
N ALA A 181 -7.78 -4.78 -6.35
CA ALA A 181 -6.67 -4.15 -7.05
C ALA A 181 -6.18 -2.88 -6.33
N TYR A 182 -7.09 -2.09 -5.73
CA TYR A 182 -6.71 -0.95 -4.90
C TYR A 182 -5.93 -1.37 -3.65
N ILE A 183 -6.37 -2.42 -2.94
CA ILE A 183 -5.64 -2.93 -1.77
C ILE A 183 -4.24 -3.44 -2.17
N LYS A 184 -4.14 -4.19 -3.29
CA LYS A 184 -2.85 -4.61 -3.88
C LYS A 184 -1.95 -3.43 -4.21
N PHE A 185 -2.52 -2.41 -4.83
CA PHE A 185 -1.81 -1.18 -5.15
C PHE A 185 -1.23 -0.51 -3.89
N ASN A 186 -2.01 -0.35 -2.82
CA ASN A 186 -1.55 0.30 -1.58
C ASN A 186 -0.37 -0.40 -0.93
N LEU A 187 -0.36 -1.71 -1.04
CA LEU A 187 0.68 -2.57 -0.50
C LEU A 187 1.98 -2.46 -1.29
N GLU A 188 1.92 -2.58 -2.61
CA GLU A 188 3.06 -2.31 -3.49
C GLU A 188 3.58 -0.86 -3.31
N TYR A 189 2.65 0.09 -3.17
CA TYR A 189 2.93 1.50 -2.92
C TYR A 189 3.66 1.73 -1.59
N CYS A 190 3.18 1.13 -0.50
CA CYS A 190 3.77 1.28 0.82
C CYS A 190 5.21 0.76 0.83
N ILE A 191 5.45 -0.42 0.24
CA ILE A 191 6.80 -1.02 0.15
C ILE A 191 7.73 -0.12 -0.67
N LEU A 192 7.28 0.33 -1.85
CA LEU A 192 8.10 1.16 -2.72
C LEU A 192 8.40 2.52 -2.09
N TYR A 193 7.37 3.19 -1.56
CA TYR A 193 7.52 4.48 -0.89
C TYR A 193 8.44 4.36 0.33
N ALA A 194 8.28 3.34 1.18
CA ALA A 194 9.14 3.11 2.33
C ALA A 194 10.61 2.91 1.92
N SER A 195 10.88 2.12 0.87
CA SER A 195 12.24 1.92 0.36
C SER A 195 12.86 3.23 -0.17
N MET A 196 12.08 4.03 -0.89
CA MET A 196 12.52 5.35 -1.37
C MET A 196 12.73 6.33 -0.22
N ALA A 197 11.84 6.35 0.76
CA ALA A 197 11.91 7.22 1.93
C ALA A 197 13.12 6.90 2.82
N VAL A 198 13.44 5.62 3.03
CA VAL A 198 14.67 5.20 3.73
C VAL A 198 15.91 5.70 2.98
N SER A 199 15.94 5.55 1.66
CA SER A 199 17.04 6.06 0.83
C SER A 199 17.17 7.58 0.95
N GLY A 200 16.05 8.30 0.91
CA GLY A 200 16.00 9.76 1.09
C GLY A 200 16.42 10.20 2.49
N MET A 201 16.04 9.47 3.54
CA MET A 201 16.44 9.73 4.92
C MET A 201 17.95 9.56 5.11
N ILE A 202 18.53 8.50 4.54
CA ILE A 202 19.98 8.28 4.55
C ILE A 202 20.69 9.46 3.87
N LEU A 203 20.22 9.87 2.69
CA LEU A 203 20.77 11.03 1.98
C LEU A 203 20.64 12.32 2.79
N ALA A 204 19.50 12.55 3.45
CA ALA A 204 19.27 13.72 4.28
C ALA A 204 20.24 13.76 5.47
N VAL A 205 20.43 12.62 6.17
CA VAL A 205 21.38 12.50 7.28
C VAL A 205 22.80 12.79 6.80
N PHE A 206 23.24 12.21 5.69
CA PHE A 206 24.57 12.49 5.14
C PHE A 206 24.73 13.96 4.77
N THR A 207 23.73 14.56 4.15
CA THR A 207 23.77 15.97 3.74
C THR A 207 23.89 16.88 4.96
N MET A 208 23.03 16.71 5.96
CA MET A 208 23.10 17.50 7.20
C MET A 208 24.45 17.31 7.91
N ARG A 209 24.99 16.08 7.96
CA ARG A 209 26.29 15.81 8.57
C ARG A 209 27.46 16.44 7.80
N LEU A 210 27.45 16.39 6.47
CA LEU A 210 28.50 17.01 5.66
C LEU A 210 28.57 18.52 5.86
N PHE A 211 27.43 19.20 5.92
CA PHE A 211 27.39 20.65 6.20
C PHE A 211 27.79 20.97 7.64
N SER A 212 27.44 20.10 8.61
CA SER A 212 27.89 20.27 10.00
C SER A 212 29.41 20.21 10.17
N PHE A 213 30.15 19.52 9.28
CA PHE A 213 31.62 19.50 9.31
C PHE A 213 32.27 20.82 8.83
N VAL A 214 31.50 21.69 8.18
CA VAL A 214 31.92 23.03 7.75
C VAL A 214 31.27 24.10 8.63
N ASP A 215 30.82 23.72 9.83
CA ASP A 215 30.15 24.59 10.81
C ASP A 215 28.88 25.29 10.28
N LEU A 216 28.18 24.67 9.30
CA LEU A 216 26.91 25.15 8.78
C LEU A 216 25.74 24.30 9.31
N ASP A 217 24.91 24.89 10.17
CA ASP A 217 23.64 24.29 10.60
C ASP A 217 22.54 24.58 9.58
N ILE A 218 22.29 23.61 8.71
CA ILE A 218 21.23 23.68 7.69
C ILE A 218 19.99 22.87 8.06
N GLY A 219 19.90 22.33 9.29
CA GLY A 219 18.92 21.30 9.65
C GLY A 219 17.47 21.72 9.39
N GLU A 220 17.05 22.85 9.96
CA GLU A 220 15.69 23.37 9.80
C GLU A 220 15.39 23.75 8.34
N PHE A 221 16.29 24.50 7.69
CA PHE A 221 16.14 24.88 6.30
C PHE A 221 16.01 23.65 5.39
N TYR A 222 16.88 22.66 5.57
CA TYR A 222 16.91 21.46 4.75
C TYR A 222 15.67 20.58 4.99
N PHE A 223 15.25 20.42 6.25
CA PHE A 223 14.05 19.66 6.57
C PHE A 223 12.81 20.30 5.96
N SER A 224 12.58 21.57 6.27
CA SER A 224 11.35 22.25 5.90
C SER A 224 11.24 22.46 4.39
N ASN A 225 12.35 22.67 3.67
CA ASN A 225 12.33 22.93 2.23
C ASN A 225 12.62 21.70 1.36
N VAL A 226 13.59 20.86 1.73
CA VAL A 226 14.05 19.74 0.88
C VAL A 226 13.39 18.44 1.29
N VAL A 227 13.41 18.09 2.58
CA VAL A 227 12.88 16.81 3.06
C VAL A 227 11.37 16.75 2.90
N LEU A 228 10.62 17.77 3.35
CA LEU A 228 9.16 17.78 3.21
C LEU A 228 8.71 17.79 1.74
N PHE A 229 9.34 18.62 0.92
CA PHE A 229 9.07 18.65 -0.52
C PHE A 229 9.37 17.30 -1.17
N GLY A 230 10.54 16.73 -0.87
CA GLY A 230 10.98 15.45 -1.38
C GLY A 230 10.05 14.31 -0.98
N ALA A 231 9.62 14.25 0.28
CA ALA A 231 8.69 13.24 0.77
C ALA A 231 7.33 13.32 0.04
N ALA A 232 6.77 14.52 -0.10
CA ALA A 232 5.51 14.74 -0.82
C ALA A 232 5.62 14.39 -2.31
N ALA A 233 6.70 14.81 -2.98
CA ALA A 233 6.95 14.49 -4.38
C ALA A 233 7.15 12.97 -4.59
N LEU A 234 7.93 12.32 -3.72
CA LEU A 234 8.16 10.87 -3.74
C LEU A 234 6.86 10.09 -3.57
N ALA A 235 5.90 10.60 -2.80
CA ALA A 235 4.59 9.97 -2.66
C ALA A 235 3.83 9.90 -3.99
N ILE A 236 3.96 10.90 -4.86
CA ILE A 236 3.36 10.88 -6.22
C ILE A 236 4.16 9.98 -7.16
N VAL A 237 5.49 10.07 -7.11
CA VAL A 237 6.40 9.23 -7.92
C VAL A 237 6.15 7.74 -7.63
N ALA A 238 6.06 7.35 -6.36
CA ALA A 238 5.79 5.97 -5.96
C ALA A 238 4.43 5.48 -6.51
N ALA A 239 3.39 6.32 -6.46
CA ALA A 239 2.07 5.96 -6.98
C ALA A 239 2.10 5.71 -8.50
N TYR A 240 2.86 6.52 -9.23
CA TYR A 240 3.06 6.35 -10.66
C TYR A 240 3.84 5.08 -11.01
N LEU A 241 4.94 4.82 -10.30
CA LEU A 241 5.81 3.68 -10.56
C LEU A 241 5.11 2.33 -10.30
N VAL A 242 4.32 2.24 -9.23
CA VAL A 242 3.47 1.06 -8.98
C VAL A 242 2.41 0.91 -10.05
N SER A 243 1.79 2.01 -10.49
CA SER A 243 0.77 2.00 -11.55
C SER A 243 1.32 1.53 -12.90
N MET A 244 2.63 1.68 -13.14
CA MET A 244 3.33 1.13 -14.31
C MET A 244 3.58 -0.39 -14.25
N ASN A 245 3.14 -1.08 -13.20
CA ASN A 245 3.36 -2.52 -12.99
C ASN A 245 4.85 -2.90 -13.00
N LEU A 246 5.71 -2.12 -12.34
CA LEU A 246 7.10 -2.52 -12.16
C LEU A 246 7.17 -3.86 -11.42
N LYS A 247 7.85 -4.84 -12.01
CA LYS A 247 7.97 -6.20 -11.45
C LYS A 247 8.66 -6.27 -10.08
N PHE A 248 9.29 -5.18 -9.63
CA PHE A 248 10.05 -5.14 -8.37
C PHE A 248 9.18 -5.41 -7.14
N ALA A 249 8.08 -4.66 -6.95
CA ALA A 249 7.23 -4.83 -5.77
C ALA A 249 6.49 -6.18 -5.79
N LYS A 250 5.95 -6.55 -6.95
CA LYS A 250 5.18 -7.79 -7.17
C LYS A 250 5.93 -9.07 -6.77
N ASN A 251 7.25 -9.06 -6.87
CA ASN A 251 8.05 -10.22 -6.52
C ASN A 251 8.39 -10.30 -5.03
N ILE A 252 8.21 -9.23 -4.25
CA ILE A 252 8.58 -9.17 -2.83
C ILE A 252 7.35 -9.34 -1.94
N THR A 253 6.24 -8.72 -2.35
CA THR A 253 4.96 -8.69 -1.66
C THR A 253 4.47 -10.09 -1.17
N PRO A 254 4.49 -11.18 -1.98
CA PRO A 254 4.10 -12.51 -1.49
C PRO A 254 4.96 -13.07 -0.37
N TYR A 255 6.26 -12.80 -0.39
CA TYR A 255 7.17 -13.33 0.60
C TYR A 255 7.01 -12.62 1.94
N ILE A 256 6.79 -11.31 1.92
CA ILE A 256 6.51 -10.56 3.15
C ILE A 256 5.24 -11.14 3.81
N ALA A 257 4.16 -11.43 3.06
CA ALA A 257 2.95 -12.00 3.63
C ALA A 257 3.20 -13.37 4.30
N LYS A 258 3.95 -14.24 3.62
CA LYS A 258 4.30 -15.58 4.12
C LYS A 258 5.21 -15.56 5.33
N ILE A 259 6.01 -14.52 5.53
CA ILE A 259 6.91 -14.36 6.69
C ILE A 259 6.19 -13.71 7.87
N PHE A 260 5.40 -12.66 7.62
CA PHE A 260 4.77 -11.89 8.68
C PHE A 260 3.57 -12.60 9.32
N SER A 261 2.73 -13.30 8.55
CA SER A 261 1.56 -14.01 9.13
C SER A 261 1.95 -15.02 10.23
N PRO A 262 2.91 -15.95 10.01
CA PRO A 262 3.34 -16.89 11.06
C PRO A 262 4.00 -16.18 12.24
N LEU A 263 4.82 -15.16 11.99
CA LEU A 263 5.53 -14.42 13.03
C LEU A 263 4.55 -13.72 13.98
N VAL A 264 3.53 -13.05 13.43
CA VAL A 264 2.48 -12.41 14.22
C VAL A 264 1.68 -13.46 14.98
N LEU A 265 1.32 -14.57 14.35
CA LEU A 265 0.62 -15.67 15.02
C LEU A 265 1.38 -16.18 16.25
N ILE A 266 2.68 -16.48 16.10
CA ILE A 266 3.52 -16.96 17.21
C ILE A 266 3.59 -15.91 18.32
N THR A 267 3.80 -14.64 17.95
CA THR A 267 3.89 -13.53 18.91
C THR A 267 2.60 -13.40 19.73
N LEU A 268 1.45 -13.42 19.08
CA LEU A 268 0.15 -13.33 19.75
C LEU A 268 -0.13 -14.54 20.65
N LEU A 269 0.26 -15.74 20.20
CA LEU A 269 0.05 -16.96 20.96
C LEU A 269 0.89 -16.96 22.24
N ILE A 270 2.18 -16.62 22.14
CA ILE A 270 3.07 -16.45 23.30
C ILE A 270 2.52 -15.37 24.23
N TYR A 271 2.06 -14.26 23.67
CA TYR A 271 1.51 -13.16 24.44
C TYR A 271 0.25 -13.57 25.21
N LEU A 272 -0.70 -14.25 24.56
CA LEU A 272 -1.94 -14.71 25.21
C LEU A 272 -1.65 -15.68 26.35
N ILE A 273 -0.74 -16.64 26.15
CA ILE A 273 -0.29 -17.56 27.21
C ILE A 273 0.31 -16.79 28.39
N THR A 274 1.16 -15.79 28.09
CA THR A 274 1.81 -14.98 29.12
C THR A 274 0.80 -14.18 29.94
N VAL A 275 -0.21 -13.57 29.29
CA VAL A 275 -1.27 -12.83 29.99
C VAL A 275 -2.08 -13.74 30.91
N ILE A 276 -2.46 -14.92 30.44
CA ILE A 276 -3.19 -15.91 31.26
C ILE A 276 -2.34 -16.34 32.46
N TRP A 277 -1.05 -16.60 32.26
CA TRP A 277 -0.16 -17.07 33.32
C TRP A 277 0.14 -15.99 34.37
N VAL A 278 0.39 -14.75 33.94
CA VAL A 278 0.67 -13.62 34.84
C VAL A 278 -0.59 -13.19 35.61
N GLY A 279 -1.79 -13.56 35.14
CA GLY A 279 -3.05 -13.24 35.81
C GLY A 279 -3.38 -11.74 35.88
N LYS A 280 -2.65 -10.90 35.12
CA LYS A 280 -2.94 -9.47 35.03
C LYS A 280 -4.26 -9.27 34.31
N ASN A 281 -5.15 -8.52 34.96
CA ASN A 281 -6.50 -8.29 34.47
C ASN A 281 -6.48 -7.26 33.30
N PRO A 282 -6.81 -7.68 32.05
CA PRO A 282 -6.89 -6.80 30.87
C PRO A 282 -7.81 -5.59 31.02
N PHE A 283 -8.84 -5.73 31.86
CA PHE A 283 -9.98 -4.84 31.91
C PHE A 283 -9.65 -3.50 32.57
N LEU A 284 -8.65 -3.47 33.46
CA LEU A 284 -8.37 -2.33 34.33
C LEU A 284 -7.25 -1.42 33.83
N ASP A 285 -6.33 -1.91 32.99
CA ASP A 285 -5.19 -1.11 32.52
C ASP A 285 -5.52 -0.39 31.19
N ARG A 286 -5.38 0.94 31.17
CA ARG A 286 -5.63 1.76 29.96
C ARG A 286 -4.56 1.54 28.89
N ASN A 287 -3.31 1.37 29.28
CA ASN A 287 -2.20 1.18 28.34
C ASN A 287 -2.34 -0.18 27.65
N PHE A 288 -2.81 -1.17 28.40
CA PHE A 288 -3.13 -2.50 27.88
C PHE A 288 -4.17 -2.45 26.75
N LEU A 289 -5.28 -1.72 26.93
CA LEU A 289 -6.32 -1.61 25.89
C LEU A 289 -5.84 -0.87 24.63
N MET A 290 -4.98 0.15 24.79
CA MET A 290 -4.41 0.86 23.64
C MET A 290 -3.53 -0.06 22.80
N VAL A 291 -2.67 -0.85 23.46
CA VAL A 291 -1.83 -1.85 22.79
C VAL A 291 -2.67 -2.93 22.13
N PHE A 292 -3.76 -3.40 22.76
CA PHE A 292 -4.67 -4.39 22.17
C PHE A 292 -5.31 -3.90 20.88
N ASN A 293 -5.86 -2.68 20.87
CA ASN A 293 -6.46 -2.12 19.66
C ASN A 293 -5.42 -1.95 18.54
N GLY A 294 -4.20 -1.54 18.89
CA GLY A 294 -3.09 -1.45 17.93
C GLY A 294 -2.73 -2.81 17.34
N ILE A 295 -2.61 -3.84 18.19
CA ILE A 295 -2.38 -5.22 17.77
C ILE A 295 -3.50 -5.71 16.85
N LEU A 296 -4.76 -5.44 17.17
CA LEU A 296 -5.91 -5.85 16.35
C LEU A 296 -5.83 -5.28 14.94
N LEU A 297 -5.44 -4.01 14.79
CA LEU A 297 -5.23 -3.36 13.50
C LEU A 297 -4.08 -4.03 12.73
N VAL A 298 -2.96 -4.34 13.41
CA VAL A 298 -1.83 -5.08 12.80
C VAL A 298 -2.28 -6.44 12.29
N VAL A 299 -3.05 -7.19 13.09
CA VAL A 299 -3.54 -8.52 12.70
C VAL A 299 -4.49 -8.44 11.52
N LEU A 300 -5.41 -7.47 11.51
CA LEU A 300 -6.28 -7.23 10.38
C LEU A 300 -5.47 -6.90 9.12
N ALA A 301 -4.48 -6.01 9.22
CA ALA A 301 -3.62 -5.63 8.11
C ALA A 301 -2.85 -6.82 7.54
N VAL A 302 -2.22 -7.64 8.39
CA VAL A 302 -1.48 -8.85 7.98
C VAL A 302 -2.41 -9.90 7.38
N THR A 303 -3.60 -10.07 7.92
CA THR A 303 -4.62 -10.98 7.40
C THR A 303 -5.07 -10.55 6.00
N ILE A 304 -5.46 -9.28 5.84
CA ILE A 304 -5.84 -8.70 4.55
C ILE A 304 -4.71 -8.89 3.55
N PHE A 305 -3.50 -8.56 3.95
CA PHE A 305 -2.31 -8.68 3.12
C PHE A 305 -2.07 -10.11 2.63
N SER A 306 -2.18 -11.09 3.53
CA SER A 306 -1.99 -12.49 3.20
C SER A 306 -3.09 -13.05 2.28
N ILE A 307 -4.36 -12.64 2.47
CA ILE A 307 -5.49 -12.99 1.59
C ILE A 307 -5.33 -12.40 0.18
N VAL A 308 -4.86 -11.16 0.12
CA VAL A 308 -4.72 -10.42 -1.14
C VAL A 308 -3.63 -11.04 -2.01
N GLU A 309 -2.57 -11.54 -1.37
CA GLU A 309 -1.38 -12.06 -2.01
C GLU A 309 -1.33 -13.58 -2.16
N SER A 310 -2.25 -14.31 -1.53
CA SER A 310 -2.44 -15.72 -1.82
C SER A 310 -2.80 -15.89 -3.29
N ASP A 311 -1.97 -16.63 -4.03
CA ASP A 311 -2.26 -17.00 -5.42
C ASP A 311 -3.65 -17.60 -5.49
N SER A 312 -4.44 -17.18 -6.47
CA SER A 312 -5.83 -17.58 -6.68
C SER A 312 -6.00 -19.05 -7.09
N ASP A 313 -4.96 -19.87 -6.91
CA ASP A 313 -5.01 -21.30 -7.14
C ASP A 313 -5.96 -21.94 -6.11
N GLU A 314 -6.83 -22.83 -6.58
CA GLU A 314 -7.83 -23.51 -5.74
C GLU A 314 -7.22 -24.46 -4.69
N LYS A 315 -5.88 -24.63 -4.70
CA LYS A 315 -5.18 -25.53 -3.79
C LYS A 315 -4.88 -24.83 -2.47
N LYS A 316 -5.39 -25.42 -1.39
CA LYS A 316 -5.11 -25.00 -0.01
C LYS A 316 -3.61 -24.98 0.26
N ASN A 317 -3.14 -23.90 0.84
CA ASN A 317 -1.77 -23.74 1.29
C ASN A 317 -1.70 -23.77 2.84
N ILE A 318 -0.53 -24.06 3.40
CA ILE A 318 -0.25 -23.93 4.83
C ILE A 318 -0.56 -22.50 5.32
N SER A 319 -0.29 -21.50 4.47
CA SER A 319 -0.60 -20.09 4.75
C SER A 319 -2.10 -19.87 5.05
N ASP A 320 -3.01 -20.63 4.45
CA ASP A 320 -4.45 -20.49 4.68
C ASP A 320 -4.84 -20.95 6.09
N TYR A 321 -4.23 -22.03 6.57
CA TYR A 321 -4.42 -22.50 7.94
C TYR A 321 -3.83 -21.50 8.95
N ILE A 322 -2.65 -20.94 8.67
CA ILE A 322 -2.02 -19.92 9.53
C ILE A 322 -2.94 -18.69 9.63
N ASN A 323 -3.44 -18.19 8.50
CA ASN A 323 -4.37 -17.06 8.49
C ASN A 323 -5.67 -17.39 9.24
N PHE A 324 -6.22 -18.58 9.06
CA PHE A 324 -7.43 -18.99 9.78
C PHE A 324 -7.23 -18.97 11.31
N VAL A 325 -6.13 -19.57 11.80
CA VAL A 325 -5.81 -19.55 13.24
C VAL A 325 -5.54 -18.12 13.72
N LEU A 326 -4.85 -17.31 12.91
CA LEU A 326 -4.60 -15.90 13.22
C LEU A 326 -5.90 -15.11 13.38
N ILE A 327 -6.89 -15.32 12.50
CA ILE A 327 -8.21 -14.68 12.58
C ILE A 327 -8.97 -15.14 13.83
N VAL A 328 -8.95 -16.44 14.15
CA VAL A 328 -9.58 -16.96 15.38
C VAL A 328 -8.98 -16.31 16.62
N LEU A 329 -7.64 -16.22 16.67
CA LEU A 329 -6.94 -15.59 17.78
C LEU A 329 -7.26 -14.09 17.87
N ALA A 330 -7.33 -13.40 16.72
CA ALA A 330 -7.74 -12.00 16.65
C ALA A 330 -9.15 -11.80 17.21
N LEU A 331 -10.10 -12.66 16.85
CA LEU A 331 -11.48 -12.58 17.34
C LEU A 331 -11.58 -12.79 18.85
N ILE A 332 -10.78 -13.70 19.42
CA ILE A 332 -10.70 -13.89 20.87
C ILE A 332 -10.22 -12.60 21.55
N ILE A 333 -9.11 -12.04 21.05
CA ILE A 333 -8.50 -10.82 21.57
C ILE A 333 -9.48 -9.64 21.46
N ASP A 334 -10.14 -9.48 20.32
CA ASP A 334 -11.13 -8.43 20.07
C ASP A 334 -12.34 -8.58 20.99
N SER A 335 -12.81 -9.81 21.23
CA SER A 335 -13.93 -10.07 22.15
C SER A 335 -13.60 -9.66 23.59
N VAL A 336 -12.34 -9.87 24.03
CA VAL A 336 -11.85 -9.38 25.32
C VAL A 336 -11.80 -7.85 25.34
N ALA A 337 -11.28 -7.23 24.29
CA ALA A 337 -11.21 -5.77 24.17
C ALA A 337 -12.60 -5.12 24.16
N LEU A 338 -13.55 -5.70 23.43
CA LEU A 338 -14.96 -5.30 23.38
C LEU A 338 -15.62 -5.41 24.76
N SER A 339 -15.44 -6.53 25.46
CA SER A 339 -15.96 -6.69 26.81
C SER A 339 -15.40 -5.64 27.77
N ALA A 340 -14.10 -5.35 27.68
CA ALA A 340 -13.45 -4.34 28.50
C ALA A 340 -13.94 -2.93 28.22
N ILE A 341 -14.13 -2.54 26.96
CA ILE A 341 -14.63 -1.21 26.64
C ILE A 341 -16.10 -1.05 27.02
N VAL A 342 -16.93 -2.10 26.88
CA VAL A 342 -18.33 -2.10 27.32
C VAL A 342 -18.42 -1.97 28.85
N PHE A 343 -17.60 -2.72 29.60
CA PHE A 343 -17.53 -2.59 31.05
C PHE A 343 -17.16 -1.17 31.48
N ARG A 344 -16.17 -0.56 30.80
CA ARG A 344 -15.76 0.82 31.07
C ARG A 344 -16.82 1.84 30.70
N LEU A 345 -17.54 1.63 29.61
CA LEU A 345 -18.64 2.50 29.19
C LEU A 345 -19.76 2.48 30.25
N SER A 346 -20.09 1.29 30.76
CA SER A 346 -21.10 1.13 31.81
C SER A 346 -20.66 1.68 33.17
N SER A 347 -19.37 1.54 33.53
CA SER A 347 -18.87 1.90 34.87
C SER A 347 -18.43 3.35 34.97
N TYR A 348 -17.81 3.89 33.91
CA TYR A 348 -17.18 5.22 33.92
C TYR A 348 -17.88 6.22 32.97
N GLY A 349 -19.01 5.84 32.35
CA GLY A 349 -19.78 6.69 31.45
C GLY A 349 -19.28 6.77 30.01
N ILE A 350 -19.99 7.55 29.19
CA ILE A 350 -19.70 7.77 27.77
C ILE A 350 -18.61 8.84 27.63
N THR A 351 -17.60 8.55 26.82
CA THR A 351 -16.57 9.52 26.41
C THR A 351 -16.34 9.34 24.90
N PRO A 352 -15.91 10.40 24.18
CA PRO A 352 -15.65 10.30 22.74
C PRO A 352 -14.67 9.17 22.42
N ASN A 353 -13.56 9.06 23.15
CA ASN A 353 -12.57 8.01 22.93
C ASN A 353 -13.14 6.60 23.12
N ARG A 354 -13.92 6.36 24.19
CA ARG A 354 -14.53 5.03 24.42
C ARG A 354 -15.53 4.66 23.33
N LEU A 355 -16.34 5.62 22.87
CA LEU A 355 -17.30 5.38 21.79
C LEU A 355 -16.58 5.06 20.47
N ALA A 356 -15.47 5.78 20.20
CA ALA A 356 -14.66 5.56 19.01
C ALA A 356 -14.06 4.16 18.97
N VAL A 357 -13.40 3.78 20.07
CA VAL A 357 -12.77 2.47 20.23
C VAL A 357 -13.80 1.35 20.14
N LEU A 358 -14.96 1.51 20.79
CA LEU A 358 -16.06 0.57 20.70
C LEU A 358 -16.49 0.36 19.24
N GLY A 359 -16.74 1.43 18.50
CA GLY A 359 -17.19 1.32 17.11
C GLY A 359 -16.14 0.69 16.19
N VAL A 360 -14.86 1.07 16.31
CA VAL A 360 -13.78 0.43 15.54
C VAL A 360 -13.69 -1.05 15.84
N ASN A 361 -13.71 -1.46 17.11
CA ASN A 361 -13.65 -2.87 17.50
C ASN A 361 -14.88 -3.65 17.01
N ILE A 362 -16.10 -3.10 17.09
CA ILE A 362 -17.29 -3.76 16.52
C ILE A 362 -17.14 -3.99 15.01
N LEU A 363 -16.63 -3.00 14.29
CA LEU A 363 -16.43 -3.10 12.84
C LEU A 363 -15.34 -4.12 12.48
N ILE A 364 -14.23 -4.13 13.21
CA ILE A 364 -13.16 -5.11 13.00
C ILE A 364 -13.65 -6.51 13.34
N TRP A 365 -14.32 -6.70 14.49
CA TRP A 365 -14.89 -7.96 14.91
C TRP A 365 -15.84 -8.55 13.87
N ALA A 366 -16.79 -7.74 13.40
CA ALA A 366 -17.77 -8.17 12.39
C ALA A 366 -17.11 -8.49 11.03
N ASN A 367 -16.10 -7.72 10.62
CA ASN A 367 -15.31 -8.04 9.42
C ASN A 367 -14.55 -9.36 9.58
N LEU A 368 -13.83 -9.53 10.71
CA LEU A 368 -13.06 -10.73 11.01
C LEU A 368 -13.95 -11.98 11.06
N ILE A 369 -15.17 -11.90 11.61
CA ILE A 369 -16.14 -13.01 11.56
C ILE A 369 -16.48 -13.35 10.11
N TRP A 370 -16.77 -12.36 9.28
CA TRP A 370 -17.10 -12.62 7.88
C TRP A 370 -15.94 -13.27 7.14
N ILE A 371 -14.72 -12.75 7.32
CA ILE A 371 -13.49 -13.33 6.76
C ILE A 371 -13.31 -14.77 7.27
N MET A 372 -13.49 -15.03 8.57
CA MET A 372 -13.40 -16.36 9.18
C MET A 372 -14.39 -17.34 8.57
N LEU A 373 -15.66 -16.95 8.42
CA LEU A 373 -16.71 -17.80 7.86
C LEU A 373 -16.46 -18.12 6.37
N SER A 374 -15.90 -17.17 5.62
CA SER A 374 -15.47 -17.39 4.24
C SER A 374 -14.26 -18.33 4.18
N TYR A 375 -13.26 -18.15 5.05
CA TYR A 375 -12.11 -19.05 5.14
C TYR A 375 -12.50 -20.47 5.56
N MET A 376 -13.38 -20.62 6.55
CA MET A 376 -13.86 -21.91 7.00
C MET A 376 -14.54 -22.69 5.86
N ARG A 377 -15.36 -22.01 5.05
CA ARG A 377 -15.99 -22.62 3.85
C ARG A 377 -14.96 -23.03 2.81
N PHE A 378 -13.94 -22.21 2.57
CA PHE A 378 -12.82 -22.55 1.68
C PHE A 378 -12.02 -23.76 2.17
N LEU A 379 -11.65 -23.79 3.46
CA LEU A 379 -10.96 -24.93 4.08
C LEU A 379 -11.80 -26.21 4.09
N GLN A 380 -13.13 -26.10 4.10
CA GLN A 380 -14.07 -27.22 3.95
C GLN A 380 -14.32 -27.65 2.48
N ASN A 381 -13.62 -27.08 1.50
CA ASN A 381 -13.88 -27.29 0.05
C ASN A 381 -15.29 -26.90 -0.41
N LYS A 382 -15.98 -26.03 0.33
CA LYS A 382 -17.36 -25.59 0.01
C LYS A 382 -17.41 -24.32 -0.84
N SER A 383 -16.29 -23.63 -1.01
CA SER A 383 -16.18 -22.41 -1.82
C SER A 383 -14.76 -22.22 -2.33
N GLY A 384 -14.59 -21.44 -3.40
CA GLY A 384 -13.28 -20.96 -3.86
C GLY A 384 -12.72 -19.81 -3.01
N PRO A 385 -11.61 -19.17 -3.42
CA PRO A 385 -10.96 -18.08 -2.67
C PRO A 385 -11.66 -16.72 -2.81
N LEU A 386 -12.48 -16.52 -3.86
CA LEU A 386 -13.15 -15.24 -4.15
C LEU A 386 -14.02 -14.70 -2.99
N PRO A 387 -14.84 -15.51 -2.29
CA PRO A 387 -15.65 -15.03 -1.15
C PRO A 387 -14.83 -14.49 0.02
N ILE A 388 -13.56 -14.89 0.16
CA ILE A 388 -12.65 -14.36 1.19
C ILE A 388 -12.21 -12.95 0.80
N GLN A 389 -11.80 -12.76 -0.45
CA GLN A 389 -11.42 -11.46 -1.01
C GLN A 389 -12.60 -10.48 -1.01
N ASP A 390 -13.80 -10.97 -1.29
CA ASP A 390 -15.04 -10.19 -1.23
C ASP A 390 -15.35 -9.71 0.19
N ALA A 391 -15.15 -10.53 1.22
CA ALA A 391 -15.37 -10.14 2.61
C ALA A 391 -14.46 -8.95 2.98
N VAL A 392 -13.18 -9.02 2.63
CA VAL A 392 -12.20 -7.95 2.86
C VAL A 392 -12.58 -6.67 2.12
N THR A 393 -12.86 -6.77 0.82
CA THR A 393 -13.06 -5.59 -0.04
C THR A 393 -14.41 -4.91 0.15
N LYS A 394 -15.44 -5.63 0.61
CA LYS A 394 -16.76 -5.06 0.92
C LYS A 394 -16.78 -4.25 2.21
N TYR A 395 -15.88 -4.54 3.15
CA TYR A 395 -15.76 -3.79 4.40
C TYR A 395 -15.01 -2.45 4.26
N LEU A 396 -14.23 -2.27 3.19
CA LEU A 396 -13.44 -1.05 2.97
C LEU A 396 -14.28 0.25 3.01
N PRO A 397 -15.43 0.36 2.32
CA PRO A 397 -16.28 1.55 2.43
C PRO A 397 -16.90 1.72 3.82
N ILE A 398 -17.14 0.63 4.56
CA ILE A 398 -17.73 0.68 5.90
C ILE A 398 -16.75 1.36 6.88
N TYR A 399 -15.45 1.03 6.79
CA TYR A 399 -14.42 1.74 7.56
C TYR A 399 -14.36 3.23 7.20
N GLY A 400 -14.49 3.57 5.92
CA GLY A 400 -14.54 4.97 5.47
C GLY A 400 -15.75 5.73 6.00
N LEU A 401 -16.93 5.11 6.03
CA LEU A 401 -18.15 5.69 6.59
C LEU A 401 -18.03 5.91 8.09
N TRP A 402 -17.44 4.96 8.82
CA TRP A 402 -17.17 5.13 10.24
C TRP A 402 -16.17 6.27 10.50
N ALA A 403 -15.09 6.33 9.73
CA ALA A 403 -14.14 7.44 9.82
C ALA A 403 -14.83 8.79 9.55
N ALA A 404 -15.67 8.89 8.51
CA ALA A 404 -16.46 10.08 8.23
C ALA A 404 -17.39 10.44 9.40
N PHE A 405 -18.10 9.45 9.97
CA PHE A 405 -18.97 9.65 11.11
C PHE A 405 -18.20 10.23 12.30
N VAL A 406 -17.06 9.66 12.65
CA VAL A 406 -16.22 10.15 13.75
C VAL A 406 -15.73 11.58 13.49
N ILE A 407 -15.22 11.86 12.28
CA ILE A 407 -14.69 13.19 11.90
C ILE A 407 -15.78 14.26 12.04
N PHE A 408 -16.96 14.05 11.45
CA PHE A 408 -17.96 15.10 11.31
C PHE A 408 -18.91 15.21 12.51
N THR A 409 -19.09 14.14 13.31
CA THR A 409 -20.08 14.15 14.40
C THR A 409 -19.46 14.29 15.78
N PHE A 410 -18.30 13.68 16.07
CA PHE A 410 -17.77 13.68 17.44
C PHE A 410 -17.35 15.07 17.91
N PRO A 411 -16.70 15.92 17.10
CA PRO A 411 -16.40 17.28 17.51
C PRO A 411 -17.64 18.13 17.78
N ILE A 412 -18.81 17.77 17.24
CA ILE A 412 -20.07 18.48 17.48
C ILE A 412 -20.75 17.97 18.74
N LEU A 413 -20.79 16.64 18.91
CA LEU A 413 -21.48 15.98 20.03
C LEU A 413 -20.74 16.09 21.36
N PHE A 414 -19.41 16.16 21.31
CA PHE A 414 -18.54 16.16 22.49
C PHE A 414 -17.69 17.44 22.56
N ASN A 415 -18.17 18.55 22.00
CA ASN A 415 -17.48 19.84 22.10
C ASN A 415 -17.61 20.44 23.49
#